data_AF-A0AAD6ZV68-F1
#
_entry.id   AF-A0AAD6ZV68-F1
#
_cell.length_a   1.000
_cell.length_b   1.000
_cell.length_c   1.000
_cell.angle_alpha   90.00
_cell.angle_beta   90.00
_cell.angle_gamma   90.00
#
_symmetry.space_group_name_H-M   'P 1'
#
loop_
_entity.id
_entity.type
_entity.pdbx_description
1 polymer ?
#
loop_
_entity_poly.entity_id
_entity_poly.type
_entity_poly.pdbx_seq_one_letter_code
_entity_poly.pdbx_strand_id
1 'polypeptide(L)'
;MAQISPRKLHPHSVDLLRNRNPSSPLGPFDGRVAVHAQIGAQHYFITTNANYVPTVPSLELPHKVYLRMDMHYGTDDPTLWPQQYTPFYCHLPLISKKGARRELNIMWWTPSESDFEIGSVVMRGLGRLKQYQFSKFLVPVNELVPQCKALHQKSPALAVPLFGQLIQQLVMWIEQLQNLPTTYTKMLFAVTSLQRTFLELDAQYLYMTVYKERMDNYMANTNADVGQFVGAFTLLPNVVQQFWGAGVPIWFVRPYKVFDKEKIWAIVHLQQPLLGLYDPDEHGQGAPPALYTGNSTQDKIAAIHSATRQTPWYTDPFETGFTRPPSPPPTAASASTSRPVPPPCTCLIFRRARN
;
A
#
# COMPACT_ATOMS: atom_id res chain seq x y z
N MET A 1 3.73 31.19 -9.80
CA MET A 1 4.19 31.54 -8.45
C MET A 1 3.00 32.10 -7.68
N ALA A 2 2.35 31.30 -6.83
CA ALA A 2 1.31 31.81 -5.94
C ALA A 2 1.99 32.37 -4.68
N GLN A 3 1.87 33.67 -4.44
CA GLN A 3 2.23 34.27 -3.16
C GLN A 3 1.23 33.81 -2.11
N ILE A 4 1.72 33.14 -1.07
CA ILE A 4 0.91 32.63 0.04
C ILE A 4 0.81 33.74 1.10
N SER A 5 -0.43 34.01 1.53
CA SER A 5 -0.78 34.93 2.61
C SER A 5 -0.14 34.49 3.95
N PRO A 6 0.36 35.42 4.78
CA PRO A 6 1.17 35.08 5.95
C PRO A 6 0.29 34.61 7.11
N ARG A 7 -0.15 33.34 7.09
CA ARG A 7 -0.34 32.62 8.36
C ARG A 7 1.03 32.54 9.00
N LYS A 8 1.20 33.17 10.17
CA LYS A 8 2.48 33.28 10.90
C LYS A 8 3.18 31.92 10.91
N LEU A 9 4.23 31.79 10.11
CA LEU A 9 5.12 30.63 10.12
C LEU A 9 5.68 30.48 11.54
N HIS A 10 5.75 29.25 12.03
CA HIS A 10 6.36 28.94 13.32
C HIS A 10 7.79 29.53 13.37
N PRO A 11 8.27 30.07 14.50
CA PRO A 11 9.62 30.65 14.58
C PRO A 11 10.73 29.72 14.06
N HIS A 12 10.64 28.43 14.38
CA HIS A 12 11.53 27.37 13.87
C HIS A 12 11.47 27.17 12.36
N SER A 13 10.35 27.49 11.70
CA SER A 13 10.27 27.40 10.25
C SER A 13 11.18 28.44 9.59
N VAL A 14 11.22 29.67 10.10
CA VAL A 14 12.02 30.77 9.50
C VAL A 14 13.51 30.49 9.57
N ASP A 15 13.98 29.89 10.67
CA ASP A 15 15.39 29.52 10.89
C ASP A 15 15.89 28.49 9.85
N LEU A 16 15.01 27.67 9.26
CA LEU A 16 15.38 26.74 8.18
C LEU A 16 15.93 27.45 6.93
N LEU A 17 15.71 28.75 6.77
CA LEU A 17 16.23 29.52 5.62
C LEU A 17 17.57 30.20 5.89
N ARG A 18 18.20 30.01 7.05
CA ARG A 18 19.43 30.75 7.42
C ARG A 18 20.61 30.53 6.47
N ASN A 19 20.67 29.36 5.82
CA ASN A 19 21.72 29.00 4.84
C ASN A 19 21.22 29.09 3.39
N ARG A 20 20.09 29.77 3.13
CA ARG A 20 19.50 29.84 1.78
C ARG A 20 20.47 30.51 0.81
N ASN A 21 20.90 29.75 -0.19
CA ASN A 21 21.68 30.27 -1.32
C ASN A 21 21.15 29.70 -2.65
N PRO A 22 20.28 30.44 -3.36
CA PRO A 22 19.69 29.98 -4.63
C PRO A 22 20.72 29.77 -5.75
N SER A 23 21.89 30.41 -5.65
CA SER A 23 22.96 30.31 -6.65
C SER A 23 23.87 29.09 -6.44
N SER A 24 23.76 28.40 -5.30
CA SER A 24 24.56 27.21 -4.99
C SER A 24 23.80 25.93 -5.35
N PRO A 25 24.44 24.94 -6.01
CA PRO A 25 23.81 23.67 -6.32
C PRO A 25 23.44 22.92 -5.04
N LEU A 26 22.26 22.32 -4.99
CA LEU A 26 21.84 21.48 -3.87
C LEU A 26 22.58 20.14 -3.91
N GLY A 27 23.03 19.69 -2.74
CA GLY A 27 23.49 18.32 -2.51
C GLY A 27 22.39 17.41 -1.97
N PRO A 28 22.69 16.13 -1.73
CA PRO A 28 21.71 15.12 -1.31
C PRO A 28 21.01 15.43 0.02
N PHE A 29 21.68 16.16 0.92
CA PHE A 29 21.14 16.49 2.24
C PHE A 29 20.50 17.88 2.32
N ASP A 30 20.52 18.62 1.22
CA ASP A 30 19.88 19.91 1.08
C ASP A 30 18.39 19.74 0.67
N GLY A 31 17.66 20.83 0.50
CA GLY A 31 16.25 20.79 0.11
C GLY A 31 15.87 21.86 -0.91
N ARG A 32 15.18 21.46 -1.97
CA ARG A 32 14.43 22.43 -2.80
C ARG A 32 13.34 23.09 -1.98
N VAL A 33 12.66 22.28 -1.18
CA VAL A 33 11.74 22.75 -0.16
C VAL A 33 12.02 22.03 1.17
N ALA A 34 11.58 22.64 2.25
CA ALA A 34 11.57 22.00 3.56
C ALA A 34 10.34 22.38 4.37
N VAL A 35 10.10 21.62 5.43
CA VAL A 35 9.09 21.93 6.44
C VAL A 35 9.65 21.64 7.83
N HIS A 36 9.28 22.47 8.79
CA HIS A 36 9.39 22.14 10.20
C HIS A 36 8.13 21.37 10.61
N ALA A 37 8.30 20.16 11.14
CA ALA A 37 7.21 19.31 11.57
C ALA A 37 7.37 19.00 13.07
N GLN A 38 6.28 19.11 13.81
CA GLN A 38 6.22 18.62 15.19
C GLN A 38 5.58 17.22 15.16
N ILE A 39 6.31 16.23 15.65
CA ILE A 39 5.86 14.83 15.72
C ILE A 39 5.87 14.44 17.19
N GLY A 40 4.68 14.36 17.79
CA GLY A 40 4.53 14.27 19.24
C GLY A 40 5.15 15.48 19.97
N ALA A 41 6.04 15.20 20.92
CA ALA A 41 6.76 16.24 21.67
C ALA A 41 8.09 16.67 21.02
N GLN A 42 8.45 16.10 19.86
CA GLN A 42 9.74 16.34 19.22
C GLN A 42 9.60 17.18 17.96
N HIS A 43 10.60 18.03 17.72
CA HIS A 43 10.68 18.89 16.56
C HIS A 43 11.62 18.29 15.51
N TYR A 44 11.14 18.25 14.28
CA TYR A 44 11.87 17.74 13.12
C TYR A 44 11.89 18.79 12.01
N PHE A 45 12.86 18.64 11.12
CA PHE A 45 12.85 19.28 9.81
C PHE A 45 12.95 18.20 8.74
N ILE A 46 12.24 18.42 7.64
CA ILE A 46 12.19 17.49 6.51
C ILE A 46 12.68 18.25 5.27
N THR A 47 13.77 17.78 4.67
CA THR A 47 14.28 18.31 3.39
C THR A 47 13.98 17.34 2.25
N THR A 48 13.88 17.84 1.03
CA THR A 48 13.55 17.01 -0.13
C THR A 48 14.10 17.55 -1.45
N ASN A 49 14.34 16.63 -2.38
CA ASN A 49 14.60 16.93 -3.79
C ASN A 49 13.33 17.24 -4.60
N ALA A 50 12.13 17.01 -4.04
CA ALA A 50 10.85 17.36 -4.65
C ALA A 50 10.46 18.82 -4.38
N ASN A 51 9.39 19.30 -5.02
CA ASN A 51 8.87 20.66 -4.83
C ASN A 51 7.77 20.73 -3.75
N TYR A 52 7.52 19.65 -3.01
CA TYR A 52 6.49 19.55 -1.99
C TYR A 52 6.92 18.59 -0.87
N VAL A 53 6.30 18.71 0.31
CA VAL A 53 6.46 17.74 1.41
C VAL A 53 5.09 17.16 1.77
N PRO A 54 4.83 15.85 1.58
CA PRO A 54 3.60 15.21 2.03
C PRO A 54 3.56 15.17 3.55
N THR A 55 2.35 15.16 4.09
CA THR A 55 2.14 14.77 5.49
C THR A 55 2.76 13.40 5.73
N VAL A 56 3.59 13.28 6.77
CA VAL A 56 4.21 12.00 7.14
C VAL A 56 3.06 11.04 7.47
N PRO A 57 2.96 9.86 6.84
CA PRO A 57 1.93 8.92 7.21
C PRO A 57 2.14 8.53 8.66
N SER A 58 1.03 8.23 9.37
CA SER A 58 1.16 7.45 10.60
C SER A 58 1.98 8.20 11.70
N LEU A 59 1.83 9.54 11.77
CA LEU A 59 2.46 10.44 12.75
C LEU A 59 2.13 10.08 14.21
N GLU A 60 1.02 9.38 14.43
CA GLU A 60 0.57 8.90 15.71
C GLU A 60 0.90 7.42 15.86
N LEU A 61 1.56 7.07 16.97
CA LEU A 61 1.82 5.69 17.36
C LEU A 61 0.79 5.25 18.41
N PRO A 62 0.25 4.01 18.32
CA PRO A 62 0.51 3.02 17.28
C PRO A 62 -0.20 3.33 15.96
N HIS A 63 0.41 2.96 14.83
CA HIS A 63 -0.20 3.05 13.51
C HIS A 63 -1.44 2.18 13.47
N LYS A 64 -2.56 2.71 12.96
CA LYS A 64 -3.80 1.96 12.74
C LYS A 64 -4.18 2.00 11.27
N VAL A 65 -4.27 0.84 10.64
CA VAL A 65 -4.64 0.72 9.22
C VAL A 65 -6.05 0.20 9.10
N TYR A 66 -6.83 0.79 8.21
CA TYR A 66 -8.21 0.42 7.93
C TYR A 66 -8.43 0.29 6.43
N LEU A 67 -9.26 -0.67 6.03
CA LEU A 67 -9.82 -0.71 4.69
C LEU A 67 -10.97 0.29 4.63
N ARG A 68 -10.91 1.23 3.69
CA ARG A 68 -11.88 2.31 3.53
C ARG A 68 -12.96 1.95 2.51
N MET A 69 -13.98 2.80 2.39
CA MET A 69 -15.09 2.65 1.45
C MET A 69 -14.65 2.59 -0.02
N ASP A 70 -13.54 3.24 -0.37
CA ASP A 70 -12.92 3.18 -1.71
C ASP A 70 -12.04 1.94 -1.92
N MET A 71 -12.01 1.02 -0.94
CA MET A 71 -11.20 -0.20 -0.91
C MET A 71 -9.67 0.06 -0.86
N HIS A 72 -9.26 1.29 -0.55
CA HIS A 72 -7.88 1.65 -0.26
C HIS A 72 -7.62 1.74 1.24
N TYR A 73 -6.34 1.94 1.59
CA TYR A 73 -5.86 2.07 2.97
C TYR A 73 -5.51 3.52 3.35
N GLY A 74 -6.06 4.51 2.61
CA GLY A 74 -5.77 5.92 2.83
C GLY A 74 -4.28 6.25 2.69
N THR A 75 -3.75 7.06 3.61
CA THR A 75 -2.32 7.41 3.65
C THR A 75 -1.38 6.24 3.96
N ASP A 76 -1.93 5.09 4.37
CA ASP A 76 -1.14 3.86 4.58
C ASP A 76 -1.04 2.99 3.31
N ASP A 77 -1.77 3.32 2.24
CA ASP A 77 -1.66 2.63 0.94
C ASP A 77 -0.39 3.10 0.20
N PRO A 78 0.62 2.24 -0.01
CA PRO A 78 1.87 2.64 -0.66
C PRO A 78 1.72 3.09 -2.12
N THR A 79 0.60 2.75 -2.76
CA THR A 79 0.34 3.13 -4.15
C THR A 79 -0.21 4.55 -4.31
N LEU A 80 -0.66 5.15 -3.20
CA LEU A 80 -1.27 6.47 -3.18
C LEU A 80 -0.44 7.49 -2.39
N TRP A 81 0.29 7.03 -1.37
CA TRP A 81 1.00 7.92 -0.46
C TRP A 81 2.40 7.42 -0.12
N PRO A 82 3.41 8.32 0.00
CA PRO A 82 4.76 7.92 0.35
C PRO A 82 4.84 7.30 1.74
N GLN A 83 5.53 6.17 1.81
CA GLN A 83 5.76 5.44 3.05
C GLN A 83 7.18 5.68 3.57
N GLN A 84 7.42 5.30 4.82
CA GLN A 84 8.79 5.20 5.32
C GLN A 84 9.52 4.09 4.56
N TYR A 85 10.73 4.38 4.10
CA TYR A 85 11.58 3.42 3.44
C TYR A 85 11.89 2.23 4.35
N THR A 86 11.72 1.02 3.82
CA THR A 86 12.20 -0.21 4.44
C THR A 86 12.98 -1.01 3.40
N PRO A 87 14.12 -1.64 3.75
CA PRO A 87 14.88 -2.44 2.79
C PRO A 87 14.07 -3.61 2.20
N PHE A 88 13.15 -4.18 2.99
CA PHE A 88 12.31 -5.30 2.56
C PHE A 88 11.34 -4.91 1.43
N TYR A 89 10.88 -3.65 1.42
CA TYR A 89 9.99 -3.09 0.41
C TYR A 89 10.66 -1.93 -0.33
N CYS A 90 11.92 -2.11 -0.70
CA CYS A 90 12.76 -1.08 -1.32
C CYS A 90 12.25 -0.57 -2.68
N HIS A 91 11.35 -1.30 -3.34
CA HIS A 91 10.73 -0.92 -4.62
C HIS A 91 9.52 0.02 -4.49
N LEU A 92 8.81 0.03 -3.36
CA LEU A 92 7.61 0.87 -3.18
C LEU A 92 7.81 2.36 -3.53
N PRO A 93 8.97 2.98 -3.25
CA PRO A 93 9.19 4.39 -3.61
C PRO A 93 9.17 4.66 -5.12
N LEU A 94 9.29 3.61 -5.95
CA LEU A 94 9.24 3.66 -7.41
C LEU A 94 7.85 3.41 -7.97
N ILE A 95 6.82 3.28 -7.14
CA ILE A 95 5.44 3.26 -7.63
C ILE A 95 5.19 4.59 -8.35
N SER A 96 4.74 4.49 -9.61
CA SER A 96 4.42 5.70 -10.40
C SER A 96 3.28 6.47 -9.78
N LYS A 97 3.29 7.79 -9.95
CA LYS A 97 2.14 8.62 -9.64
C LYS A 97 1.10 8.55 -10.76
N LYS A 98 -0.15 8.81 -10.39
CA LYS A 98 -1.22 9.05 -11.34
C LYS A 98 -0.81 10.12 -12.35
N GLY A 99 -0.96 9.82 -13.63
CA GLY A 99 -0.64 10.74 -14.73
C GLY A 99 0.84 10.81 -15.11
N ALA A 100 1.75 10.13 -14.41
CA ALA A 100 3.15 10.05 -14.80
C ALA A 100 3.34 9.21 -16.08
N ARG A 101 2.52 8.17 -16.24
CA ARG A 101 2.49 7.26 -17.39
C ARG A 101 1.07 7.15 -17.94
N ARG A 102 0.83 7.73 -19.12
CA ARG A 102 -0.52 7.89 -19.71
C ARG A 102 -1.16 6.52 -20.03
N GLU A 103 -0.35 5.58 -20.47
CA GLU A 103 -0.71 4.20 -20.77
C GLU A 103 -1.22 3.44 -19.54
N LEU A 104 -0.83 3.87 -18.33
CA LEU A 104 -1.25 3.25 -17.08
C LEU A 104 -2.43 3.93 -16.39
N ASN A 105 -3.08 4.91 -17.01
CA ASN A 105 -4.16 5.67 -16.36
C ASN A 105 -5.30 4.80 -15.79
N ILE A 106 -5.56 3.63 -16.37
CA ILE A 106 -6.54 2.65 -15.87
C ILE A 106 -6.19 2.14 -14.45
N MET A 107 -4.92 2.22 -14.04
CA MET A 107 -4.45 1.81 -12.71
C MET A 107 -4.83 2.79 -11.59
N TRP A 108 -5.36 3.96 -11.93
CA TRP A 108 -5.91 4.95 -10.98
C TRP A 108 -7.36 5.34 -11.30
N TRP A 109 -8.07 4.47 -12.02
CA TRP A 109 -9.48 4.62 -12.33
C TRP A 109 -10.34 3.98 -11.25
N THR A 110 -11.40 4.66 -10.82
CA THR A 110 -12.34 4.15 -9.82
C THR A 110 -13.64 3.73 -10.51
N PRO A 111 -14.04 2.44 -10.43
CA PRO A 111 -15.32 1.98 -10.96
C PRO A 111 -16.52 2.68 -10.31
N SER A 112 -17.49 3.07 -11.11
CA SER A 112 -18.81 3.50 -10.63
C SER A 112 -19.83 2.36 -10.72
N GLU A 113 -21.00 2.51 -10.11
CA GLU A 113 -22.10 1.54 -10.29
C GLU A 113 -22.52 1.40 -11.76
N SER A 114 -22.35 2.45 -12.57
CA SER A 114 -22.64 2.38 -14.01
C SER A 114 -21.70 1.46 -14.78
N ASP A 115 -20.56 1.07 -14.19
CA ASP A 115 -19.60 0.12 -14.75
C ASP A 115 -19.89 -1.33 -14.33
N PHE A 116 -20.92 -1.54 -13.51
CA PHE A 116 -21.32 -2.83 -12.98
C PHE A 116 -22.57 -3.35 -13.69
N GLU A 117 -22.45 -4.51 -14.32
CA GLU A 117 -23.52 -5.18 -15.04
C GLU A 117 -24.11 -6.29 -14.18
N ILE A 118 -25.33 -6.07 -13.68
CA ILE A 118 -26.06 -7.05 -12.89
C ILE A 118 -26.43 -8.25 -13.79
N GLY A 119 -26.22 -9.46 -13.27
CA GLY A 119 -26.57 -10.71 -13.93
C GLY A 119 -28.07 -10.98 -13.97
N SER A 120 -28.46 -12.25 -14.16
CA SER A 120 -29.87 -12.63 -14.30
C SER A 120 -30.72 -12.27 -13.07
N VAL A 121 -32.01 -12.06 -13.30
CA VAL A 121 -33.02 -11.63 -12.31
C VAL A 121 -33.10 -12.55 -11.08
N VAL A 122 -32.63 -13.80 -11.19
CA VAL A 122 -32.69 -14.82 -10.13
C VAL A 122 -31.65 -14.55 -9.01
N MET A 123 -30.53 -13.91 -9.33
CA MET A 123 -29.43 -13.63 -8.39
C MET A 123 -29.33 -12.12 -8.14
N ARG A 124 -30.26 -11.57 -7.34
CA ARG A 124 -30.29 -10.13 -7.04
C ARG A 124 -28.95 -9.67 -6.43
N GLY A 125 -28.35 -8.65 -7.03
CA GLY A 125 -27.15 -7.97 -6.51
C GLY A 125 -25.81 -8.58 -6.95
N LEU A 126 -25.80 -9.67 -7.73
CA LEU A 126 -24.59 -10.21 -8.32
C LEU A 126 -24.44 -9.78 -9.78
N GLY A 127 -23.21 -9.43 -10.16
CA GLY A 127 -22.90 -8.87 -11.47
C GLY A 127 -21.41 -8.91 -11.75
N ARG A 128 -21.00 -8.21 -12.81
CA ARG A 128 -19.63 -8.19 -13.31
C ARG A 128 -19.20 -6.78 -13.68
N LEU A 129 -17.90 -6.56 -13.72
CA LEU A 129 -17.35 -5.38 -14.38
C LEU A 129 -17.68 -5.46 -15.87
N LYS A 130 -18.18 -4.37 -16.46
CA LYS A 130 -18.43 -4.28 -17.90
C LYS A 130 -17.18 -4.64 -18.69
N GLN A 131 -17.36 -5.48 -19.72
CA GLN A 131 -16.26 -5.99 -20.54
C GLN A 131 -15.40 -4.87 -21.15
N TYR A 132 -16.01 -3.74 -21.51
CA TYR A 132 -15.30 -2.58 -22.05
C TYR A 132 -14.30 -1.96 -21.06
N GLN A 133 -14.62 -1.93 -19.76
CA GLN A 133 -13.68 -1.44 -18.75
C GLN A 133 -12.64 -2.50 -18.41
N PHE A 134 -13.06 -3.77 -18.32
CA PHE A 134 -12.16 -4.89 -18.06
C PHE A 134 -11.04 -5.00 -19.11
N SER A 135 -11.35 -4.82 -20.40
CA SER A 135 -10.36 -4.93 -21.47
C SER A 135 -9.23 -3.90 -21.37
N LYS A 136 -9.46 -2.75 -20.72
CA LYS A 136 -8.43 -1.73 -20.50
C LYS A 136 -7.35 -2.19 -19.53
N PHE A 137 -7.68 -3.08 -18.58
CA PHE A 137 -6.68 -3.67 -17.68
C PHE A 137 -5.82 -4.73 -18.38
N LEU A 138 -6.39 -5.45 -19.34
CA LEU A 138 -5.67 -6.53 -20.04
C LEU A 138 -4.45 -6.02 -20.80
N VAL A 139 -4.52 -4.83 -21.40
CA VAL A 139 -3.40 -4.25 -22.18
C VAL A 139 -2.12 -4.14 -21.34
N PRO A 140 -2.07 -3.33 -20.27
CA PRO A 140 -0.84 -3.20 -19.47
C PRO A 140 -0.46 -4.50 -18.76
N VAL A 141 -1.42 -5.33 -18.34
CA VAL A 141 -1.12 -6.62 -17.69
C VAL A 141 -0.45 -7.60 -18.65
N ASN A 142 -0.93 -7.70 -19.89
CA ASN A 142 -0.36 -8.57 -20.92
C ASN A 142 1.03 -8.09 -21.39
N GLU A 143 1.35 -6.81 -21.20
CA GLU A 143 2.69 -6.27 -21.44
C GLU A 143 3.65 -6.58 -20.30
N LEU A 144 3.24 -6.34 -19.04
CA LEU A 144 4.12 -6.45 -17.87
C LEU A 144 4.39 -7.90 -17.44
N VAL A 145 3.35 -8.75 -17.42
CA VAL A 145 3.45 -10.11 -16.86
C VAL A 145 4.49 -10.98 -17.58
N PRO A 146 4.54 -11.02 -18.93
CA PRO A 146 5.57 -11.81 -19.63
C PRO A 146 6.99 -11.35 -19.30
N GLN A 147 7.21 -10.04 -19.20
CA GLN A 147 8.52 -9.46 -18.86
C GLN A 147 8.95 -9.87 -17.44
N CYS A 148 8.02 -9.78 -16.49
CA CYS A 148 8.28 -10.20 -15.10
C CYS A 148 8.55 -11.70 -14.99
N LYS A 149 7.78 -12.54 -15.71
CA LYS A 149 8.02 -13.99 -15.76
C LYS A 149 9.40 -14.32 -16.33
N ALA A 150 9.78 -13.67 -17.45
CA ALA A 150 11.09 -13.87 -18.06
C ALA A 150 12.23 -13.42 -17.12
N LEU A 151 12.07 -12.31 -16.42
CA LEU A 151 13.05 -11.83 -15.43
C LEU A 151 13.17 -12.81 -14.25
N HIS A 152 12.03 -13.27 -13.72
CA HIS A 152 12.00 -14.21 -12.60
C HIS A 152 12.70 -15.53 -12.94
N GLN A 153 12.50 -16.04 -14.16
CA GLN A 153 13.16 -17.26 -14.65
C GLN A 153 14.67 -17.09 -14.84
N LYS A 154 15.11 -15.93 -15.35
CA LYS A 154 16.54 -15.64 -15.59
C LYS A 154 17.32 -15.39 -14.30
N SER A 155 16.67 -14.84 -13.28
CA SER A 155 17.36 -14.39 -12.07
C SER A 155 16.57 -14.71 -10.80
N PRO A 156 16.34 -16.00 -10.49
CA PRO A 156 15.59 -16.41 -9.30
C PRO A 156 16.23 -15.92 -7.99
N ALA A 157 17.57 -15.78 -7.96
CA ALA A 157 18.30 -15.25 -6.80
C ALA A 157 18.10 -13.74 -6.56
N LEU A 158 17.70 -12.97 -7.59
CA LEU A 158 17.37 -11.54 -7.47
C LEU A 158 15.89 -11.31 -7.14
N ALA A 159 15.05 -12.34 -7.27
CA ALA A 159 13.64 -12.25 -6.98
C ALA A 159 13.42 -12.26 -5.46
N VAL A 160 13.11 -11.08 -4.90
CA VAL A 160 12.55 -10.97 -3.54
C VAL A 160 11.34 -11.92 -3.46
N PRO A 161 11.12 -12.64 -2.34
CA PRO A 161 10.05 -13.66 -2.23
C PRO A 161 8.66 -13.19 -2.69
N LEU A 162 8.40 -11.88 -2.60
CA LEU A 162 7.17 -11.24 -3.02
C LEU A 162 6.97 -11.18 -4.55
N PHE A 163 8.03 -11.14 -5.36
CA PHE A 163 7.94 -10.89 -6.80
C PHE A 163 7.13 -11.94 -7.53
N GLY A 164 7.44 -13.22 -7.31
CA GLY A 164 6.67 -14.34 -7.89
C GLY A 164 5.22 -14.35 -7.40
N GLN A 165 4.98 -14.00 -6.14
CA GLN A 165 3.64 -13.92 -5.56
C GLN A 165 2.81 -12.81 -6.21
N LEU A 166 3.38 -11.63 -6.48
CA LEU A 166 2.70 -10.54 -7.17
C LEU A 166 2.32 -10.91 -8.61
N ILE A 167 3.21 -11.60 -9.34
CA ILE A 167 2.91 -12.11 -10.69
C ILE A 167 1.68 -13.04 -10.65
N GLN A 168 1.70 -14.02 -9.74
CA GLN A 168 0.60 -14.97 -9.61
C GLN A 168 -0.69 -14.27 -9.19
N GLN A 169 -0.63 -13.39 -8.20
CA GLN A 169 -1.78 -12.67 -7.68
C GLN A 169 -2.43 -11.77 -8.73
N LEU A 170 -1.63 -11.10 -9.57
CA LEU A 170 -2.14 -10.27 -10.66
C LEU A 170 -2.92 -11.09 -11.69
N VAL A 171 -2.41 -12.27 -12.05
CA VAL A 171 -3.11 -13.20 -12.96
C VAL A 171 -4.42 -13.68 -12.33
N MET A 172 -4.41 -14.02 -11.04
CA MET A 172 -5.62 -14.44 -10.32
C MET A 172 -6.68 -13.34 -10.29
N TRP A 173 -6.32 -12.07 -10.07
CA TRP A 173 -7.30 -10.97 -10.11
C TRP A 173 -7.96 -10.81 -11.48
N ILE A 174 -7.18 -10.96 -12.57
CA ILE A 174 -7.72 -10.94 -13.93
C ILE A 174 -8.73 -12.07 -14.14
N GLU A 175 -8.37 -13.29 -13.78
CA GLU A 175 -9.25 -14.46 -13.89
C GLU A 175 -10.52 -14.29 -13.05
N GLN A 176 -10.40 -13.77 -11.83
CA GLN A 176 -11.52 -13.55 -10.93
C GLN A 176 -12.48 -12.48 -11.46
N LEU A 177 -11.96 -11.32 -11.90
CA LEU A 177 -12.78 -10.25 -12.48
C LEU A 177 -13.50 -10.70 -13.77
N GLN A 178 -12.86 -11.56 -14.56
CA GLN A 178 -13.46 -12.10 -15.78
C GLN A 178 -14.54 -13.15 -15.49
N ASN A 179 -14.29 -14.06 -14.54
CA ASN A 179 -15.04 -15.30 -14.43
C ASN A 179 -15.98 -15.38 -13.23
N LEU A 180 -15.78 -14.58 -12.17
CA LEU A 180 -16.64 -14.62 -10.98
C LEU A 180 -17.67 -13.49 -10.96
N PRO A 181 -18.98 -13.82 -10.91
CA PRO A 181 -20.00 -12.82 -10.58
C PRO A 181 -19.90 -12.47 -9.09
N THR A 182 -19.93 -11.17 -8.79
CA THR A 182 -19.79 -10.65 -7.42
C THR A 182 -20.75 -9.50 -7.16
N THR A 183 -20.88 -9.10 -5.89
CA THR A 183 -21.49 -7.82 -5.52
C THR A 183 -20.62 -6.65 -5.98
N TYR A 184 -21.20 -5.47 -6.20
CA TYR A 184 -20.45 -4.27 -6.57
C TYR A 184 -19.25 -3.99 -5.66
N THR A 185 -19.41 -4.08 -4.34
CA THR A 185 -18.32 -3.85 -3.36
C THR A 185 -17.14 -4.81 -3.55
N LYS A 186 -17.42 -6.09 -3.84
CA LYS A 186 -16.38 -7.11 -4.09
C LYS A 186 -15.70 -6.89 -5.44
N MET A 187 -16.45 -6.48 -6.47
CA MET A 187 -15.88 -6.07 -7.74
C MET A 187 -14.95 -4.87 -7.56
N LEU A 188 -15.37 -3.85 -6.81
CA LEU A 188 -14.55 -2.68 -6.47
C LEU A 188 -13.27 -3.10 -5.73
N PHE A 189 -13.39 -3.96 -4.71
CA PHE A 189 -12.24 -4.49 -4.00
C PHE A 189 -11.26 -5.24 -4.91
N ALA A 190 -11.77 -6.07 -5.82
CA ALA A 190 -10.95 -6.82 -6.77
C ALA A 190 -10.25 -5.91 -7.79
N VAL A 191 -10.93 -4.86 -8.28
CA VAL A 191 -10.31 -3.84 -9.15
C VAL A 191 -9.20 -3.11 -8.41
N THR A 192 -9.48 -2.60 -7.20
CA THR A 192 -8.48 -1.89 -6.39
C THR A 192 -7.29 -2.78 -6.04
N SER A 193 -7.55 -4.06 -5.75
CA SER A 193 -6.49 -5.04 -5.46
C SER A 193 -5.65 -5.37 -6.70
N LEU A 194 -6.27 -5.49 -7.87
CA LEU A 194 -5.56 -5.64 -9.14
C LEU A 194 -4.65 -4.45 -9.40
N GLN A 195 -5.17 -3.23 -9.29
CA GLN A 195 -4.42 -1.99 -9.49
C GLN A 195 -3.22 -1.91 -8.56
N ARG A 196 -3.44 -2.20 -7.26
CA ARG A 196 -2.37 -2.22 -6.26
C ARG A 196 -1.28 -3.24 -6.60
N THR A 197 -1.70 -4.47 -6.92
CA THR A 197 -0.79 -5.56 -7.28
C THR A 197 0.03 -5.21 -8.53
N PHE A 198 -0.62 -4.62 -9.54
CA PHE A 198 0.03 -4.19 -10.78
C PHE A 198 1.08 -3.11 -10.53
N LEU A 199 0.71 -2.04 -9.83
CA LEU A 199 1.59 -0.89 -9.57
C LEU A 199 2.81 -1.30 -8.74
N GLU A 200 2.63 -2.20 -7.78
CA GLU A 200 3.74 -2.73 -7.01
C GLU A 200 4.65 -3.65 -7.84
N LEU A 201 4.07 -4.54 -8.66
CA LEU A 201 4.84 -5.43 -9.53
C LEU A 201 5.67 -4.62 -10.54
N ASP A 202 5.09 -3.58 -11.14
CA ASP A 202 5.77 -2.68 -12.06
C ASP A 202 6.92 -1.92 -11.36
N ALA A 203 6.68 -1.38 -10.17
CA ALA A 203 7.72 -0.72 -9.37
C ALA A 203 8.87 -1.68 -9.02
N GLN A 204 8.55 -2.94 -8.71
CA GLN A 204 9.55 -3.97 -8.45
C GLN A 204 10.34 -4.35 -9.71
N TYR A 205 9.67 -4.46 -10.85
CA TYR A 205 10.33 -4.65 -12.14
C TYR A 205 11.30 -3.51 -12.46
N LEU A 206 10.88 -2.25 -12.29
CA LEU A 206 11.72 -1.06 -12.46
C LEU A 206 12.90 -1.03 -11.48
N TYR A 207 12.68 -1.41 -10.22
CA TYR A 207 13.73 -1.53 -9.23
C TYR A 207 14.82 -2.49 -9.72
N MET A 208 14.44 -3.69 -10.11
CA MET A 208 15.36 -4.76 -10.48
C MET A 208 16.10 -4.50 -11.80
N THR A 209 15.47 -3.80 -12.75
CA THR A 209 16.01 -3.66 -14.12
C THR A 209 16.71 -2.33 -14.38
N VAL A 210 16.40 -1.28 -13.59
CA VAL A 210 16.89 0.07 -13.87
C VAL A 210 17.40 0.76 -12.61
N TYR A 211 16.58 0.79 -11.55
CA TYR A 211 16.85 1.71 -10.44
C TYR A 211 17.85 1.16 -9.43
N LYS A 212 17.99 -0.16 -9.28
CA LYS A 212 19.03 -0.74 -8.42
C LYS A 212 20.42 -0.30 -8.88
N GLU A 213 20.71 -0.44 -10.16
CA GLU A 213 21.99 -0.01 -10.74
C GLU A 213 22.20 1.50 -10.62
N ARG A 214 21.15 2.31 -10.84
CA ARG A 214 21.23 3.78 -10.67
C ARG A 214 21.50 4.18 -9.22
N MET A 215 20.89 3.50 -8.27
CA MET A 215 21.08 3.75 -6.84
C MET A 215 22.46 3.31 -6.37
N ASP A 216 23.00 2.23 -6.92
CA ASP A 216 24.34 1.74 -6.59
C ASP A 216 25.46 2.55 -7.27
N ASN A 217 25.17 3.17 -8.41
CA ASN A 217 26.16 3.91 -9.19
C ASN A 217 26.32 5.35 -8.66
N TYR A 218 27.42 5.58 -7.94
CA TYR A 218 27.80 6.88 -7.36
C TYR A 218 27.90 8.03 -8.39
N MET A 219 28.06 7.73 -9.69
CA MET A 219 28.24 8.73 -10.75
C MET A 219 26.94 9.08 -11.51
N ALA A 220 25.79 8.52 -11.11
CA ALA A 220 24.51 8.83 -11.75
C ALA A 220 24.06 10.26 -11.42
N ASN A 221 24.56 11.24 -12.16
CA ASN A 221 24.06 12.61 -12.13
C ASN A 221 22.87 12.70 -13.10
N THR A 222 21.76 12.05 -12.75
CA THR A 222 20.58 12.12 -13.60
C THR A 222 19.82 13.39 -13.27
N ASN A 223 19.66 14.28 -14.26
CA ASN A 223 18.57 15.27 -14.35
C ASN A 223 17.20 14.53 -14.47
N ALA A 224 17.01 13.47 -13.70
CA ALA A 224 15.83 12.63 -13.73
C ALA A 224 14.65 13.42 -13.18
N ASP A 225 13.50 13.21 -13.80
CA ASP A 225 12.26 13.85 -13.40
C ASP A 225 11.82 13.35 -12.02
N VAL A 226 12.14 14.16 -10.99
CA VAL A 226 11.76 13.95 -9.57
C VAL A 226 10.21 14.06 -9.38
N GLY A 227 9.42 14.09 -10.45
CA GLY A 227 7.96 14.11 -10.40
C GLY A 227 7.28 12.74 -10.49
N GLN A 228 7.92 11.73 -11.09
CA GLN A 228 7.19 10.57 -11.63
C GLN A 228 6.77 9.52 -10.60
N PHE A 229 7.47 9.42 -9.47
CA PHE A 229 7.23 8.38 -8.46
C PHE A 229 6.64 8.91 -7.15
N VAL A 230 6.04 8.02 -6.39
CA VAL A 230 5.52 8.29 -5.04
C VAL A 230 6.65 8.74 -4.11
N GLY A 231 7.80 8.05 -4.10
CA GLY A 231 8.94 8.38 -3.24
C GLY A 231 8.84 7.83 -1.82
N ALA A 232 9.74 8.26 -0.93
CA ALA A 232 9.80 7.74 0.45
C ALA A 232 10.26 8.74 1.50
N PHE A 233 9.80 8.53 2.74
CA PHE A 233 10.42 9.13 3.93
C PHE A 233 11.58 8.27 4.41
N THR A 234 12.65 8.89 4.89
CA THR A 234 13.75 8.13 5.50
C THR A 234 14.45 8.95 6.57
N LEU A 235 15.10 8.25 7.50
CA LEU A 235 16.06 8.81 8.46
C LEU A 235 17.51 8.42 8.11
N LEU A 236 17.71 7.65 7.03
CA LEU A 236 18.98 7.02 6.69
C LEU A 236 19.74 7.83 5.62
N PRO A 237 20.91 8.41 5.92
CA PRO A 237 21.65 9.26 4.97
C PRO A 237 22.05 8.54 3.67
N ASN A 238 22.42 7.26 3.74
CA ASN A 238 22.80 6.47 2.58
C ASN A 238 21.63 6.30 1.59
N VAL A 239 20.41 6.07 2.10
CA VAL A 239 19.19 5.98 1.26
C VAL A 239 18.92 7.32 0.58
N VAL A 240 19.13 8.43 1.28
CA VAL A 240 18.99 9.79 0.71
C VAL A 240 19.94 9.99 -0.47
N GLN A 241 21.21 9.62 -0.32
CA GLN A 241 22.19 9.75 -1.41
C GLN A 241 21.84 8.86 -2.62
N GLN A 242 21.45 7.62 -2.38
CA GLN A 242 21.03 6.67 -3.42
C GLN A 242 19.82 7.20 -4.20
N PHE A 243 18.79 7.67 -3.50
CA PHE A 243 17.55 8.15 -4.12
C PHE A 243 17.75 9.48 -4.81
N TRP A 244 18.59 10.35 -4.23
CA TRP A 244 18.99 11.61 -4.85
C TRP A 244 19.67 11.37 -6.20
N GLY A 245 20.69 10.50 -6.26
CA GLY A 245 21.39 10.16 -7.51
C GLY A 245 20.46 9.48 -8.54
N ALA A 246 19.54 8.66 -8.06
CA ALA A 246 18.56 7.98 -8.92
C ALA A 246 17.36 8.87 -9.35
N GLY A 247 17.26 10.11 -8.87
CA GLY A 247 16.14 11.01 -9.16
C GLY A 247 14.80 10.58 -8.59
N VAL A 248 14.80 9.81 -7.49
CA VAL A 248 13.60 9.36 -6.79
C VAL A 248 13.24 10.38 -5.70
N PRO A 249 11.96 10.77 -5.56
CA PRO A 249 11.57 11.69 -4.50
C PRO A 249 11.89 11.12 -3.12
N ILE A 250 12.59 11.90 -2.30
CA ILE A 250 12.97 11.52 -0.95
C ILE A 250 12.71 12.65 0.03
N TRP A 251 12.17 12.30 1.18
CA TRP A 251 11.93 13.20 2.31
C TRP A 251 12.82 12.76 3.47
N PHE A 252 13.90 13.51 3.70
CA PHE A 252 14.87 13.21 4.74
C PHE A 252 14.42 13.84 6.07
N VAL A 253 13.96 13.00 6.98
CA VAL A 253 13.43 13.41 8.30
C VAL A 253 14.56 13.43 9.32
N ARG A 254 14.80 14.59 9.93
CA ARG A 254 15.87 14.78 10.93
C ARG A 254 15.41 15.59 12.14
N PRO A 255 15.93 15.29 13.34
CA PRO A 255 15.67 16.11 14.51
C PRO A 255 16.09 17.57 14.27
N TYR A 256 15.25 18.53 14.63
CA TYR A 256 15.52 19.96 14.41
C TYR A 256 16.86 20.42 15.00
N LYS A 257 17.24 19.86 16.16
CA LYS A 257 18.51 20.16 16.86
C LYS A 257 19.79 19.88 16.05
N VAL A 258 19.71 19.08 14.97
CA VAL A 258 20.88 18.78 14.13
C VAL A 258 20.94 19.64 12.87
N PHE A 259 19.99 20.57 12.67
CA PHE A 259 20.04 21.52 11.56
C PHE A 259 21.26 22.42 11.72
N ASP A 260 22.15 22.41 10.73
CA ASP A 260 23.44 23.10 10.78
C ASP A 260 23.68 23.89 9.49
N LYS A 261 24.07 23.17 8.43
CA LYS A 261 24.63 23.72 7.18
C LYS A 261 23.77 23.46 5.94
N GLU A 262 22.64 22.80 6.10
CA GLU A 262 21.76 22.42 5.00
C GLU A 262 21.22 23.66 4.27
N LYS A 263 21.26 23.62 2.94
CA LYS A 263 20.73 24.68 2.08
C LYS A 263 19.28 24.37 1.76
N ILE A 264 18.40 25.32 2.06
CA ILE A 264 16.96 25.18 1.80
C ILE A 264 16.52 26.36 0.94
N TRP A 265 15.95 26.09 -0.23
CA TRP A 265 15.51 27.17 -1.14
C TRP A 265 14.17 27.79 -0.73
N ALA A 266 13.24 27.01 -0.17
CA ALA A 266 11.93 27.50 0.27
C ALA A 266 11.36 26.65 1.42
N ILE A 267 10.49 27.28 2.23
CA ILE A 267 9.66 26.57 3.21
C ILE A 267 8.29 26.35 2.58
N VAL A 268 7.71 25.17 2.77
CA VAL A 268 6.34 24.84 2.34
C VAL A 268 5.51 24.32 3.51
N HIS A 269 4.20 24.28 3.33
CA HIS A 269 3.31 23.55 4.23
C HIS A 269 3.27 22.06 3.86
N LEU A 270 2.96 21.22 4.85
CA LEU A 270 2.67 19.82 4.60
C LEU A 270 1.48 19.70 3.64
N GLN A 271 1.70 19.02 2.52
CA GLN A 271 0.66 18.65 1.60
C GLN A 271 -0.24 17.63 2.29
N GLN A 272 -1.49 18.02 2.47
CA GLN A 272 -2.52 17.12 2.96
C GLN A 272 -2.91 16.14 1.85
N PRO A 273 -3.27 14.91 2.21
CA PRO A 273 -3.87 13.99 1.25
C PRO A 273 -5.18 14.59 0.69
N LEU A 274 -5.52 14.27 -0.56
CA LEU A 274 -6.78 14.71 -1.16
C LEU A 274 -7.98 14.18 -0.34
N LEU A 275 -9.07 14.95 -0.27
CA LEU A 275 -10.32 14.52 0.37
C LEU A 275 -10.72 13.11 -0.12
N GLY A 276 -10.89 12.16 0.80
CA GLY A 276 -11.11 10.73 0.55
C GLY A 276 -9.99 9.81 1.08
N LEU A 277 -8.74 10.29 1.08
CA LEU A 277 -7.59 9.57 1.69
C LEU A 277 -7.46 9.81 3.19
N TYR A 278 -8.23 10.76 3.74
CA TYR A 278 -8.36 11.04 5.16
C TYR A 278 -9.86 11.15 5.47
N ASP A 279 -10.37 10.23 6.29
CA ASP A 279 -11.68 10.36 6.90
C ASP A 279 -11.47 10.02 8.39
N PRO A 280 -11.34 11.03 9.26
CA PRO A 280 -11.17 10.83 10.69
C PRO A 280 -12.49 10.43 11.37
N ASP A 281 -13.64 10.61 10.70
CA ASP A 281 -14.98 10.42 11.25
C ASP A 281 -15.55 9.01 10.99
N GLU A 282 -14.84 8.17 10.23
CA GLU A 282 -15.19 6.75 10.05
C GLU A 282 -15.01 5.89 11.33
N HIS A 283 -14.49 6.45 12.42
CA HIS A 283 -14.24 5.72 13.68
C HIS A 283 -15.45 5.67 14.65
N GLY A 284 -16.66 5.91 14.15
CA GLY A 284 -17.90 5.73 14.91
C GLY A 284 -18.13 4.29 15.39
N GLN A 285 -19.08 4.12 16.32
CA GLN A 285 -19.54 2.80 16.76
C GLN A 285 -20.10 2.02 15.55
N GLY A 286 -19.33 1.03 15.06
CA GLY A 286 -19.67 0.24 13.86
C GLY A 286 -18.57 0.14 12.80
N ALA A 287 -17.46 0.86 12.95
CA ALA A 287 -16.31 0.76 12.05
C ALA A 287 -15.71 -0.66 12.04
N PRO A 288 -15.26 -1.19 10.89
CA PRO A 288 -14.55 -2.45 10.84
C PRO A 288 -13.26 -2.37 11.69
N PRO A 289 -12.83 -3.50 12.30
CA PRO A 289 -11.63 -3.52 13.12
C PRO A 289 -10.41 -3.09 12.30
N ALA A 290 -9.44 -2.47 12.98
CA ALA A 290 -8.17 -2.11 12.34
C ALA A 290 -7.51 -3.37 11.80
N LEU A 291 -7.11 -3.32 10.52
CA LEU A 291 -6.36 -4.37 9.86
C LEU A 291 -5.00 -4.61 10.55
N TYR A 292 -4.39 -3.52 10.99
CA TYR A 292 -3.10 -3.53 11.67
C TYR A 292 -3.12 -2.50 12.78
N THR A 293 -2.52 -2.83 13.93
CA THR A 293 -2.19 -1.89 14.98
C THR A 293 -0.76 -2.16 15.46
N GLY A 294 0.14 -1.19 15.29
CA GLY A 294 1.54 -1.35 15.72
C GLY A 294 2.46 -0.25 15.19
N ASN A 295 3.77 -0.37 15.46
CA ASN A 295 4.75 0.69 15.16
C ASN A 295 5.66 0.37 13.96
N SER A 296 5.46 -0.78 13.32
CA SER A 296 6.36 -1.29 12.28
C SER A 296 5.78 -1.02 10.90
N THR A 297 6.44 -0.15 10.13
CA THR A 297 6.07 0.10 8.72
C THR A 297 6.13 -1.19 7.89
N GLN A 298 7.10 -2.07 8.17
CA GLN A 298 7.22 -3.34 7.45
C GLN A 298 6.03 -4.26 7.75
N ASP A 299 5.66 -4.43 9.02
CA ASP A 299 4.54 -5.31 9.39
C ASP A 299 3.19 -4.74 8.94
N LYS A 300 3.08 -3.41 8.91
CA LYS A 300 1.95 -2.70 8.34
C LYS A 300 1.73 -3.06 6.86
N ILE A 301 2.79 -2.98 6.05
CA ILE A 301 2.74 -3.34 4.62
C ILE A 301 2.46 -4.84 4.47
N ALA A 302 3.06 -5.69 5.30
CA ALA A 302 2.80 -7.13 5.31
C ALA A 302 1.33 -7.44 5.62
N ALA A 303 0.70 -6.70 6.54
CA ALA A 303 -0.72 -6.83 6.87
C ALA A 303 -1.61 -6.44 5.69
N ILE A 304 -1.29 -5.34 4.99
CA ILE A 304 -1.97 -4.94 3.74
C ILE A 304 -1.89 -6.05 2.69
N HIS A 305 -0.71 -6.62 2.49
CA HIS A 305 -0.51 -7.75 1.58
C HIS A 305 -1.31 -8.99 2.01
N SER A 306 -1.33 -9.31 3.31
CA SER A 306 -2.10 -10.45 3.84
C SER A 306 -3.60 -10.26 3.62
N ALA A 307 -4.13 -9.08 3.95
CA ALA A 307 -5.54 -8.73 3.77
C ALA A 307 -5.97 -8.88 2.32
N THR A 308 -5.17 -8.35 1.40
CA THR A 308 -5.42 -8.39 -0.03
C THR A 308 -5.54 -9.84 -0.54
N ARG A 309 -4.78 -10.79 0.03
CA ARG A 309 -4.82 -12.21 -0.35
C ARG A 309 -5.91 -13.03 0.35
N GLN A 310 -6.19 -12.71 1.60
CA GLN A 310 -7.01 -13.54 2.48
C GLN A 310 -8.47 -13.10 2.56
N THR A 311 -8.82 -11.95 1.97
CA THR A 311 -10.21 -11.46 1.99
C THR A 311 -11.13 -12.47 1.29
N PRO A 312 -12.09 -13.08 2.01
CA PRO A 312 -12.92 -14.14 1.45
C PRO A 312 -13.91 -13.59 0.42
N TRP A 313 -13.97 -14.24 -0.74
CA TRP A 313 -14.89 -13.89 -1.83
C TRP A 313 -16.33 -14.31 -1.55
N TYR A 314 -16.55 -15.26 -0.64
CA TYR A 314 -17.84 -15.79 -0.25
C TYR A 314 -17.86 -15.96 1.26
N THR A 315 -19.04 -15.90 1.87
CA THR A 315 -19.19 -16.26 3.27
C THR A 315 -18.75 -17.70 3.44
N ASP A 316 -17.89 -17.97 4.42
CA ASP A 316 -17.44 -19.33 4.70
C ASP A 316 -18.63 -20.15 5.25
N PRO A 317 -19.13 -21.16 4.51
CA PRO A 317 -20.24 -21.99 4.97
C PRO A 317 -19.83 -22.90 6.15
N PHE A 318 -18.53 -22.97 6.48
CA PHE A 318 -17.99 -23.74 7.59
C PHE A 318 -17.72 -22.89 8.84
N GLU A 319 -17.63 -21.57 8.73
CA GLU A 319 -17.60 -20.66 9.89
C GLU A 319 -19.01 -20.41 10.44
N THR A 320 -20.03 -20.48 9.59
CA THR A 320 -21.42 -20.52 10.04
C THR A 320 -21.74 -21.93 10.53
N GLY A 321 -21.52 -22.18 11.82
CA GLY A 321 -22.05 -23.38 12.46
C GLY A 321 -23.52 -23.50 12.10
N PHE A 322 -23.92 -24.62 11.49
CA PHE A 322 -25.31 -24.96 11.26
C PHE A 322 -26.07 -24.77 12.58
N THR A 323 -26.74 -23.63 12.77
CA THR A 323 -27.70 -23.47 13.84
C THR A 323 -28.84 -24.41 13.48
N ARG A 324 -28.76 -25.61 14.04
CA ARG A 324 -29.85 -26.59 14.03
C ARG A 324 -31.10 -25.82 14.46
N PRO A 325 -32.21 -25.87 13.70
CA PRO A 325 -33.45 -25.27 14.17
C PRO A 325 -33.73 -25.82 15.59
N PRO A 326 -34.23 -24.98 16.51
CA PRO A 326 -34.48 -25.41 17.87
C PRO A 326 -35.35 -26.67 17.83
N SER A 327 -34.84 -27.73 18.45
CA SER A 327 -35.57 -28.98 18.54
C SER A 327 -36.89 -28.70 19.25
N PRO A 328 -38.04 -29.23 18.77
CA PRO A 328 -39.27 -29.11 19.53
C PRO A 328 -39.07 -29.70 20.93
N PRO A 329 -39.71 -29.13 21.97
CA PRO A 329 -39.51 -29.56 23.34
C PRO A 329 -39.84 -31.05 23.50
N PRO A 330 -39.08 -31.80 24.31
CA PRO A 330 -39.25 -33.23 24.42
C PRO A 330 -40.59 -33.56 25.07
N THR A 331 -41.44 -34.27 24.34
CA THR A 331 -42.62 -34.93 24.88
C THR A 331 -42.17 -36.01 25.87
N ALA A 332 -42.84 -36.06 27.01
CA ALA A 332 -42.50 -36.87 28.17
C ALA A 332 -42.36 -38.37 27.87
N ALA A 333 -41.49 -38.98 28.68
CA ALA A 333 -40.93 -40.33 28.64
C ALA A 333 -41.91 -41.49 28.35
N SER A 334 -41.35 -42.52 27.71
CA SER A 334 -41.63 -43.91 28.10
C SER A 334 -40.36 -44.74 27.97
N ALA A 335 -40.01 -45.38 29.08
CA ALA A 335 -38.80 -46.14 29.28
C ALA A 335 -38.90 -47.54 28.68
N SER A 336 -37.80 -48.05 28.11
CA SER A 336 -37.49 -49.49 28.19
C SER A 336 -36.02 -49.79 27.88
N THR A 337 -35.29 -50.10 28.96
CA THR A 337 -34.29 -51.17 29.12
C THR A 337 -33.14 -51.37 28.12
N SER A 338 -31.96 -51.22 28.69
CA SER A 338 -30.59 -51.51 28.27
C SER A 338 -30.27 -52.95 27.86
N ARG A 339 -29.30 -53.09 26.95
CA ARG A 339 -28.30 -54.18 26.94
C ARG A 339 -26.90 -53.63 26.60
N PRO A 340 -25.81 -54.27 27.07
CA PRO A 340 -24.47 -53.69 27.14
C PRO A 340 -23.60 -53.98 25.92
N VAL A 341 -22.71 -53.05 25.57
CA VAL A 341 -21.65 -53.19 24.55
C VAL A 341 -20.30 -53.43 25.27
N PRO A 342 -19.45 -54.37 24.81
CA PRO A 342 -18.12 -54.61 25.40
C PRO A 342 -17.03 -53.64 24.85
N PRO A 343 -15.91 -53.45 25.56
CA PRO A 343 -14.79 -52.58 25.15
C PRO A 343 -13.67 -53.40 24.46
N PRO A 344 -12.46 -52.87 24.18
CA PRO A 344 -11.99 -51.53 23.79
C PRO A 344 -11.15 -51.59 22.48
N CYS A 345 -10.61 -50.47 21.99
CA CYS A 345 -9.24 -50.47 21.44
C CYS A 345 -8.64 -49.07 21.29
N THR A 346 -7.56 -48.85 22.04
CA THR A 346 -6.68 -47.68 22.07
C THR A 346 -5.49 -47.93 21.16
N CYS A 347 -5.12 -46.97 20.31
CA CYS A 347 -3.81 -46.76 19.65
C CYS A 347 -3.98 -45.59 18.67
N LEU A 348 -3.06 -44.66 18.43
CA LEU A 348 -1.71 -44.43 18.90
C LEU A 348 -1.37 -42.97 18.50
N ILE A 349 -0.78 -42.24 19.44
CA ILE A 349 -0.14 -40.93 19.25
C ILE A 349 1.20 -41.19 18.52
N PHE A 350 1.55 -40.41 17.49
CA PHE A 350 2.96 -40.23 17.11
C PHE A 350 3.33 -38.77 16.86
N ARG A 351 4.51 -38.45 17.41
CA ARG A 351 5.13 -37.15 17.61
C ARG A 351 5.87 -36.62 16.39
N ARG A 352 6.00 -35.28 16.39
CA ARG A 352 7.09 -34.42 15.87
C ARG A 352 8.37 -35.13 15.38
N ALA A 353 8.85 -34.70 14.23
CA ALA A 353 10.26 -34.72 13.87
C ALA A 353 10.80 -33.28 13.79
N ARG A 354 11.89 -33.01 14.53
CA ARG A 354 12.87 -31.96 14.21
C ARG A 354 14.01 -32.66 13.48
N ASN A 355 14.51 -32.03 12.42
CA ASN A 355 15.93 -31.76 12.20
C ASN A 355 16.04 -30.52 11.34
#